data_AF-A0A932BCM6-F1
#
_entry.id   AF-A0A932BCM6-F1
#
_cell.length_a   1.000
_cell.length_b   1.000
_cell.length_c   1.000
_cell.angle_alpha   90.00
_cell.angle_beta   90.00
_cell.angle_gamma   90.00
#
_symmetry.space_group_name_H-M   'P 1'
#
loop_
_entity.id
_entity.type
_entity.pdbx_description
1 polymer ?
#
loop_
_entity_poly.entity_id
_entity_poly.type
_entity_poly.pdbx_seq_one_letter_code
_entity_poly.pdbx_strand_id
1 'polypeptide(L)'
;MYVASEAPVDAEAAVESGLGWVNRYAALGPAFHTALPPQPLPAPYWVGQSRVVGRELGLPDGWTESEDLLQALSGNRPLAGSQSVATVYSGHQFGVWAGQLGDGRALLLGETDTGLELQLKGAGRTPYSRMGDGRAVLRSSIREFLCSEAMHGLGIPTTRALCVTGSDAPIRREEIETAAVVTRVAPSFIRFGHFEHFAAHDQPEELRRLADFVIDHHYPACRRTEKFAGNAYAALLEAVSERTAVLLAQWQAVGFCHGVMNTDNMSILGLTLDYGPFQFLDGYDPAHICNHSDTQGRYAYGRQPNIAYWNLFCLGQSLLPLIGEQELALAALESYKTVFPAELEARLRAKLGLHTSRPEDRALVEGILKLLAQERVDHTIFWRRLSHYAGDAQAAPVRDLFLDRTAIDHWLKQYDARLAQEDSTLAAATMLGTNPKFILRNHLGELAIRQAREKDFSGVARLLALLENPHAEHPGFDAEAGFPPEWATSIEISCSS
;
A
#
# COMPACT_ATOMS: atom_id res chain seq x y z
N MET A 1 46.09 9.21 25.19
CA MET A 1 45.33 10.39 24.75
C MET A 1 45.72 10.69 23.31
N TYR A 2 44.99 10.12 22.36
CA TYR A 2 44.99 10.57 20.97
C TYR A 2 43.61 11.18 20.77
N VAL A 3 43.55 12.50 20.83
CA VAL A 3 42.35 13.25 20.44
C VAL A 3 42.42 13.31 18.92
N ALA A 4 41.64 12.47 18.25
CA ALA A 4 41.39 12.63 16.83
C ALA A 4 40.57 13.92 16.69
N SER A 5 41.15 14.91 16.02
CA SER A 5 40.43 16.11 15.61
C SER A 5 39.34 15.69 14.63
N GLU A 6 38.07 15.81 15.04
CA GLU A 6 36.96 15.80 14.10
C GLU A 6 37.16 17.00 13.16
N ALA A 7 37.45 16.70 11.90
CA ALA A 7 37.34 17.70 10.84
C ALA A 7 35.87 18.14 10.78
N PRO A 8 35.56 19.44 10.65
CA PRO A 8 34.20 19.87 10.42
C PRO A 8 33.73 19.23 9.11
N VAL A 9 32.61 18.50 9.18
CA VAL A 9 31.89 18.08 7.97
C VAL A 9 31.49 19.38 7.28
N ASP A 10 32.13 19.68 6.14
CA ASP A 10 31.71 20.78 5.29
C ASP A 10 30.20 20.64 5.09
N ALA A 11 29.44 21.65 5.48
CA ALA A 11 28.01 21.71 5.22
C ALA A 11 27.83 21.86 3.71
N GLU A 12 27.87 20.75 2.98
CA GLU A 12 27.55 20.75 1.55
C GLU A 12 26.22 21.46 1.35
N ALA A 13 26.21 22.41 0.41
CA ALA A 13 25.05 23.25 0.16
C ALA A 13 23.80 22.38 -0.06
N ALA A 14 22.69 22.77 0.56
CA ALA A 14 21.41 22.11 0.38
C ALA A 14 21.02 22.09 -1.11
N VAL A 15 20.40 20.99 -1.54
CA VAL A 15 19.98 20.79 -2.93
C VAL A 15 18.66 21.52 -3.18
N GLU A 16 18.66 22.40 -4.17
CA GLU A 16 17.46 23.07 -4.66
C GLU A 16 16.66 22.12 -5.56
N SER A 17 15.55 21.58 -5.06
CA SER A 17 14.68 20.68 -5.83
C SER A 17 13.60 21.39 -6.64
N GLY A 18 13.36 22.67 -6.38
CA GLY A 18 12.20 23.40 -6.89
C GLY A 18 10.91 23.16 -6.11
N LEU A 19 10.93 22.35 -5.06
CA LEU A 19 9.76 22.08 -4.19
C LEU A 19 9.59 23.19 -3.14
N GLY A 20 8.36 23.68 -2.97
CA GLY A 20 7.97 24.48 -1.80
C GLY A 20 7.67 23.60 -0.60
N TRP A 21 7.97 24.07 0.62
CA TRP A 21 7.80 23.29 1.86
C TRP A 21 6.95 24.03 2.90
N VAL A 22 6.06 23.30 3.57
CA VAL A 22 5.23 23.78 4.69
C VAL A 22 5.52 23.04 6.01
N ASN A 23 5.97 21.78 5.95
CA ASN A 23 6.44 21.00 7.09
C ASN A 23 5.49 20.95 8.30
N ARG A 24 4.17 20.81 8.07
CA ARG A 24 3.17 20.97 9.15
C ARG A 24 3.33 19.94 10.28
N TYR A 25 3.70 18.70 9.96
CA TYR A 25 3.90 17.66 10.98
C TYR A 25 5.04 18.02 11.95
N ALA A 26 6.15 18.58 11.44
CA ALA A 26 7.27 18.99 12.29
C ALA A 26 6.84 20.05 13.33
N ALA A 27 5.87 20.90 13.00
CA ALA A 27 5.31 21.92 13.88
C ALA A 27 4.43 21.36 15.03
N LEU A 28 4.10 20.06 15.03
CA LEU A 28 3.45 19.40 16.18
C LEU A 28 4.36 19.37 17.42
N GLY A 29 5.68 19.48 17.23
CA GLY A 29 6.65 19.59 18.32
C GLY A 29 7.30 18.26 18.72
N PRO A 30 8.25 18.30 19.66
CA PRO A 30 9.19 17.22 19.93
C PRO A 30 8.57 15.97 20.58
N ALA A 31 7.32 16.03 21.05
CA ALA A 31 6.61 14.86 21.54
C ALA A 31 6.24 13.88 20.41
N PHE A 32 6.14 14.36 19.16
CA PHE A 32 5.66 13.58 18.02
C PHE A 32 6.79 13.03 17.15
N HIS A 33 7.99 13.59 17.27
CA HIS A 33 9.10 13.24 16.41
C HIS A 33 10.46 13.60 17.03
N THR A 34 11.51 13.01 16.48
CA THR A 34 12.88 13.45 16.69
C THR A 34 13.43 14.03 15.39
N ALA A 35 14.00 15.23 15.43
CA ALA A 35 14.71 15.82 14.30
C ALA A 35 16.11 15.22 14.15
N LEU A 36 16.45 14.74 12.96
CA LEU A 36 17.77 14.16 12.66
C LEU A 36 18.02 14.13 11.14
N PRO A 37 19.28 14.31 10.70
CA PRO A 37 19.62 14.14 9.30
C PRO A 37 19.64 12.66 8.90
N PRO A 38 19.45 12.34 7.61
CA PRO A 38 19.76 11.03 7.05
C PRO A 38 21.23 10.63 7.22
N GLN A 39 21.51 9.34 7.13
CA GLN A 39 22.85 8.77 7.10
C GLN A 39 23.22 8.45 5.64
N PRO A 40 24.25 9.10 5.07
CA PRO A 40 24.61 8.93 3.66
C PRO A 40 24.94 7.49 3.25
N LEU A 41 24.82 7.22 1.94
CA LEU A 41 25.25 6.01 1.25
C LEU A 41 26.34 6.33 0.23
N PRO A 42 27.39 5.49 0.08
CA PRO A 42 28.44 5.73 -0.90
C PRO A 42 27.95 5.45 -2.33
N ALA A 43 28.39 6.28 -3.28
CA ALA A 43 28.18 6.09 -4.73
C ALA A 43 26.73 5.67 -5.10
N PRO A 44 25.71 6.49 -4.75
CA PRO A 44 24.34 6.17 -5.09
C PRO A 44 24.12 6.13 -6.61
N TYR A 45 23.11 5.37 -7.05
CA TYR A 45 22.68 5.32 -8.44
C TYR A 45 21.16 5.10 -8.53
N TRP A 46 20.56 5.53 -9.64
CA TRP A 46 19.14 5.33 -9.92
C TRP A 46 18.81 3.86 -10.20
N VAL A 47 17.72 3.37 -9.61
CA VAL A 47 17.18 2.01 -9.84
C VAL A 47 15.78 2.08 -10.45
N GLY A 48 14.92 2.95 -9.93
CA GLY A 48 13.55 3.13 -10.40
C GLY A 48 13.10 4.57 -10.21
N GLN A 49 12.33 5.11 -11.15
CA GLN A 49 11.91 6.51 -11.18
C GLN A 49 10.47 6.60 -11.69
N SER A 50 9.54 7.05 -10.84
CA SER A 50 8.16 7.35 -11.24
C SER A 50 8.09 8.78 -11.75
N ARG A 51 8.03 8.93 -13.07
CA ARG A 51 7.85 10.25 -13.71
C ARG A 51 6.48 10.83 -13.40
N VAL A 52 5.47 9.99 -13.16
CA VAL A 52 4.12 10.40 -12.75
C VAL A 52 4.18 11.10 -11.40
N VAL A 53 4.77 10.46 -10.38
CA VAL A 53 4.90 11.03 -9.03
C VAL A 53 5.77 12.29 -9.04
N GLY A 54 6.84 12.31 -9.86
CA GLY A 54 7.66 13.52 -10.00
C GLY A 54 6.86 14.73 -10.50
N ARG A 55 5.94 14.53 -11.46
CA ARG A 55 5.05 15.60 -11.93
C ARG A 55 4.01 16.00 -10.87
N GLU A 56 3.45 15.03 -10.13
CA GLU A 56 2.50 15.32 -9.03
C GLU A 56 3.13 16.20 -7.95
N LEU A 57 4.42 16.00 -7.65
CA LEU A 57 5.18 16.82 -6.72
C LEU A 57 5.59 18.19 -7.30
N GLY A 58 5.52 18.38 -8.62
CA GLY A 58 6.02 19.58 -9.28
C GLY A 58 7.54 19.62 -9.46
N LEU A 59 8.21 18.46 -9.50
CA LEU A 59 9.64 18.40 -9.84
C LEU A 59 9.88 18.83 -11.30
N PRO A 60 11.02 19.47 -11.60
CA PRO A 60 11.33 19.94 -12.94
C PRO A 60 11.49 18.78 -13.93
N ASP A 61 11.21 19.04 -15.21
CA ASP A 61 11.52 18.11 -16.29
C ASP A 61 13.03 17.78 -16.28
N GLY A 62 13.38 16.52 -16.49
CA GLY A 62 14.77 16.05 -16.45
C GLY A 62 15.34 15.80 -15.06
N TRP A 63 14.56 15.93 -13.97
CA TRP A 63 15.03 15.63 -12.60
C TRP A 63 15.66 14.24 -12.46
N THR A 64 15.26 13.29 -13.32
CA THR A 64 15.76 11.92 -13.39
C THR A 64 17.24 11.81 -13.78
N GLU A 65 17.84 12.89 -14.30
CA GLU A 65 19.24 12.96 -14.73
C GLU A 65 20.10 13.80 -13.76
N SER A 66 19.49 14.39 -12.74
CA SER A 66 20.18 15.26 -11.78
C SER A 66 20.96 14.46 -10.74
N GLU A 67 22.27 14.65 -10.72
CA GLU A 67 23.16 14.10 -9.68
C GLU A 67 22.84 14.71 -8.30
N ASP A 68 22.52 16.01 -8.23
CA ASP A 68 22.17 16.66 -6.98
C ASP A 68 20.91 16.03 -6.35
N LEU A 69 19.88 15.76 -7.17
CA LEU A 69 18.67 15.10 -6.68
C LEU A 69 18.89 13.62 -6.37
N LEU A 70 19.79 12.94 -7.08
CA LEU A 70 20.21 11.58 -6.71
C LEU A 70 20.82 11.58 -5.31
N GLN A 71 21.77 12.48 -5.04
CA GLN A 71 22.38 12.62 -3.72
C GLN A 71 21.34 12.95 -2.65
N ALA A 72 20.42 13.87 -2.93
CA ALA A 72 19.40 14.26 -1.95
C ALA A 72 18.39 13.13 -1.65
N LEU A 73 17.89 12.46 -2.68
CA LEU A 73 16.90 11.38 -2.55
C LEU A 73 17.52 10.04 -2.07
N SER A 74 18.85 9.93 -2.09
CA SER A 74 19.60 8.87 -1.38
C SER A 74 19.89 9.20 0.09
N GLY A 75 19.57 10.42 0.56
CA GLY A 75 19.86 10.88 1.92
C GLY A 75 21.32 11.32 2.13
N ASN A 76 22.04 11.68 1.06
CA ASN A 76 23.43 12.14 1.16
C ASN A 76 23.51 13.65 1.39
N ARG A 77 22.54 14.41 0.86
CA ARG A 77 22.48 15.87 0.99
C ARG A 77 21.07 16.30 1.38
N PRO A 78 20.91 17.37 2.19
CA PRO A 78 19.59 17.88 2.54
C PRO A 78 18.94 18.57 1.34
N LEU A 79 17.61 18.48 1.24
CA LEU A 79 16.82 19.33 0.33
C LEU A 79 16.60 20.70 0.98
N ALA A 80 16.80 21.77 0.22
CA ALA A 80 16.57 23.13 0.69
C ALA A 80 15.10 23.27 1.17
N GLY A 81 14.90 23.80 2.38
CA GLY A 81 13.58 23.99 3.00
C GLY A 81 12.97 22.76 3.69
N SER A 82 13.52 21.56 3.48
CA SER A 82 13.06 20.33 4.16
C SER A 82 13.44 20.31 5.66
N GLN A 83 12.66 19.62 6.47
CA GLN A 83 12.89 19.40 7.90
C GLN A 83 12.80 17.90 8.23
N SER A 84 13.95 17.23 8.16
CA SER A 84 14.04 15.79 8.37
C SER A 84 13.75 15.40 9.82
N VAL A 85 12.74 14.54 10.01
CA VAL A 85 12.31 14.01 11.30
C VAL A 85 11.99 12.51 11.21
N ALA A 86 12.14 11.78 12.31
CA ALA A 86 11.58 10.45 12.49
C ALA A 86 10.38 10.54 13.44
N THR A 87 9.21 10.00 13.07
CA THR A 87 8.02 10.06 13.92
C THR A 87 8.02 8.94 14.95
N VAL A 88 7.39 9.19 16.10
CA VAL A 88 7.12 8.16 17.12
C VAL A 88 5.71 7.63 16.97
N TYR A 89 5.56 6.32 17.09
CA TYR A 89 4.28 5.63 17.19
C TYR A 89 4.45 4.32 17.95
N SER A 90 3.34 3.67 18.30
CA SER A 90 3.29 2.32 18.87
C SER A 90 2.39 1.45 17.98
N GLY A 91 2.00 0.26 18.43
CA GLY A 91 1.01 -0.54 17.72
C GLY A 91 0.86 -1.94 18.29
N HIS A 92 -0.22 -2.60 17.87
CA HIS A 92 -0.44 -4.02 18.09
C HIS A 92 0.15 -4.82 16.93
N GLN A 93 1.19 -5.60 17.21
CA GLN A 93 1.79 -6.52 16.25
C GLN A 93 1.24 -7.92 16.45
N PHE A 94 0.67 -8.51 15.40
CA PHE A 94 -0.01 -9.81 15.46
C PHE A 94 -1.09 -9.92 16.55
N GLY A 95 -1.70 -8.79 16.92
CA GLY A 95 -2.74 -8.71 17.94
C GLY A 95 -2.23 -8.51 19.37
N VAL A 96 -0.92 -8.36 19.57
CA VAL A 96 -0.30 -8.13 20.87
C VAL A 96 0.32 -6.74 20.90
N TRP A 97 0.15 -6.01 22.00
CA TRP A 97 0.78 -4.70 22.19
C TRP A 97 2.31 -4.80 22.12
N ALA A 98 2.92 -4.08 21.18
CA ALA A 98 4.36 -4.14 20.94
C ALA A 98 5.16 -3.02 21.60
N GLY A 99 4.51 -2.17 22.41
CA GLY A 99 5.11 -0.97 22.99
C GLY A 99 5.51 0.06 21.93
N GLN A 100 6.48 0.91 22.27
CA GLN A 100 6.97 1.97 21.39
C GLN A 100 7.67 1.41 20.15
N LEU A 101 7.16 1.76 18.98
CA LEU A 101 7.75 1.58 17.65
C LEU A 101 8.32 2.94 17.19
N GLY A 102 7.85 3.46 16.06
CA GLY A 102 8.35 4.67 15.41
C GLY A 102 9.05 4.38 14.09
N ASP A 103 9.42 5.45 13.39
CA ASP A 103 10.14 5.39 12.13
C ASP A 103 11.57 4.86 12.35
N GLY A 104 11.73 3.55 12.47
CA GLY A 104 13.00 2.91 12.81
C GLY A 104 14.02 2.83 11.67
N ARG A 105 13.59 3.10 10.44
CA ARG A 105 14.44 3.14 9.24
C ARG A 105 13.90 4.11 8.19
N ALA A 106 13.08 5.07 8.63
CA ALA A 106 12.44 6.03 7.77
C ALA A 106 12.66 7.44 8.32
N LEU A 107 12.68 8.42 7.42
CA LEU A 107 12.79 9.83 7.77
C LEU A 107 11.80 10.61 6.91
N LEU A 108 10.84 11.27 7.55
CA LEU A 108 10.00 12.27 6.92
C LEU A 108 10.87 13.48 6.63
N LEU A 109 11.13 13.76 5.35
CA LEU A 109 11.88 14.95 4.94
C LEU A 109 11.05 16.22 5.17
N GLY A 110 9.74 16.11 5.08
CA GLY A 110 8.85 17.23 5.25
C GLY A 110 7.60 17.08 4.40
N GLU A 111 6.82 18.15 4.42
CA GLU A 111 5.60 18.27 3.64
C GLU A 111 5.73 19.42 2.65
N THR A 112 5.42 19.14 1.39
CA THR A 112 5.44 20.12 0.31
C THR A 112 4.22 21.04 0.35
N ASP A 113 4.30 22.19 -0.32
CA ASP A 113 3.18 23.12 -0.47
C ASP A 113 1.98 22.55 -1.27
N THR A 114 2.19 21.48 -2.03
CA THR A 114 1.13 20.68 -2.65
C THR A 114 0.34 19.83 -1.64
N GLY A 115 0.80 19.75 -0.39
CA GLY A 115 0.19 18.95 0.68
C GLY A 115 0.63 17.48 0.69
N LEU A 116 1.75 17.16 0.03
CA LEU A 116 2.34 15.82 0.00
C LEU A 116 3.58 15.74 0.87
N GLU A 117 3.62 14.73 1.74
CA GLU A 117 4.77 14.35 2.56
C GLU A 117 5.76 13.48 1.77
N LEU A 118 7.06 13.75 1.93
CA LEU A 118 8.15 12.93 1.38
C LEU A 118 8.86 12.19 2.51
N GLN A 119 9.00 10.87 2.38
CA GLN A 119 9.70 10.03 3.37
C GLN A 119 10.78 9.18 2.70
N LEU A 120 12.02 9.24 3.21
CA LEU A 120 13.09 8.33 2.79
C LEU A 120 13.10 7.09 3.68
N LYS A 121 12.92 5.91 3.09
CA LYS A 121 12.99 4.62 3.80
C LYS A 121 14.26 3.88 3.42
N GLY A 122 15.06 3.50 4.42
CA GLY A 122 16.45 3.00 4.28
C GLY A 122 17.53 4.06 4.56
N ALA A 123 17.12 5.25 5.00
CA ALA A 123 17.97 6.44 5.12
C ALA A 123 18.81 6.49 6.40
N GLY A 124 18.89 5.41 7.17
CA GLY A 124 19.77 5.32 8.35
C GLY A 124 19.04 5.05 9.66
N ARG A 125 19.82 4.91 10.72
CA ARG A 125 19.31 4.67 12.08
C ARG A 125 18.65 5.91 12.67
N THR A 126 17.61 5.66 13.45
CA THR A 126 16.86 6.65 14.22
C THR A 126 16.79 6.17 15.69
N PRO A 127 16.33 7.00 16.63
CA PRO A 127 16.04 6.55 18.01
C PRO A 127 15.04 5.38 18.08
N TYR A 128 14.28 5.16 17.01
CA TYR A 128 13.23 4.14 16.90
C TYR A 128 13.70 2.85 16.20
N SER A 129 14.98 2.77 15.77
CA SER A 129 15.50 1.59 15.05
C SER A 129 15.48 0.29 15.86
N ARG A 130 15.32 0.37 17.19
CA ARG A 130 15.47 -0.78 18.10
C ARG A 130 16.80 -1.50 17.79
N MET A 131 16.74 -2.77 17.39
CA MET A 131 17.89 -3.60 17.03
C MET A 131 18.26 -3.56 15.53
N GLY A 132 17.48 -2.85 14.71
CA GLY A 132 17.71 -2.74 13.27
C GLY A 132 18.85 -1.77 12.91
N ASP A 133 19.39 -1.95 11.71
CA ASP A 133 20.48 -1.13 11.17
C ASP A 133 20.02 0.17 10.50
N GLY A 134 18.71 0.42 10.44
CA GLY A 134 18.14 1.61 9.82
C GLY A 134 18.21 1.62 8.28
N ARG A 135 18.64 0.52 7.66
CA ARG A 135 18.81 0.40 6.21
C ARG A 135 17.70 -0.42 5.58
N ALA A 136 17.53 -0.22 4.28
CA ALA A 136 16.73 -1.07 3.40
C ALA A 136 17.65 -1.69 2.34
N VAL A 137 17.22 -2.81 1.78
CA VAL A 137 17.95 -3.53 0.75
C VAL A 137 17.29 -3.31 -0.61
N LEU A 138 18.06 -3.55 -1.68
CA LEU A 138 17.60 -3.34 -3.06
C LEU A 138 16.28 -4.08 -3.37
N ARG A 139 16.17 -5.36 -2.98
CA ARG A 139 14.97 -6.16 -3.25
C ARG A 139 13.70 -5.59 -2.63
N SER A 140 13.74 -5.18 -1.36
CA SER A 140 12.56 -4.71 -0.65
C SER A 140 12.14 -3.33 -1.14
N SER A 141 13.12 -2.48 -1.47
CA SER A 141 12.89 -1.16 -2.04
C SER A 141 12.26 -1.24 -3.43
N ILE A 142 12.71 -2.15 -4.30
CA ILE A 142 12.10 -2.39 -5.62
C ILE A 142 10.66 -2.90 -5.48
N ARG A 143 10.40 -3.85 -4.57
CA ARG A 143 9.05 -4.39 -4.34
C ARG A 143 8.09 -3.32 -3.85
N GLU A 144 8.50 -2.52 -2.87
CA GLU A 144 7.70 -1.42 -2.34
C GLU A 144 7.41 -0.37 -3.41
N PHE A 145 8.41 0.00 -4.20
CA PHE A 145 8.25 0.93 -5.32
C PHE A 145 7.25 0.44 -6.36
N LEU A 146 7.44 -0.78 -6.88
CA LEU A 146 6.56 -1.35 -7.89
C LEU A 146 5.14 -1.57 -7.35
N CYS A 147 4.99 -2.00 -6.09
CA CYS A 147 3.67 -2.28 -5.54
C CYS A 147 2.89 -1.01 -5.19
N SER A 148 3.58 0.05 -4.76
CA SER A 148 2.98 1.37 -4.58
C SER A 148 2.32 1.85 -5.87
N GLU A 149 3.07 1.80 -6.98
CA GLU A 149 2.58 2.27 -8.26
C GLU A 149 1.57 1.29 -8.90
N ALA A 150 1.70 -0.02 -8.66
CA ALA A 150 0.69 -1.01 -9.07
C ALA A 150 -0.66 -0.77 -8.39
N MET A 151 -0.67 -0.52 -7.08
CA MET A 151 -1.91 -0.25 -6.36
C MET A 151 -2.55 1.04 -6.84
N HIS A 152 -1.75 2.07 -7.13
CA HIS A 152 -2.23 3.31 -7.72
C HIS A 152 -2.83 3.09 -9.12
N GLY A 153 -2.14 2.35 -10.01
CA GLY A 153 -2.64 2.02 -11.35
C GLY A 153 -3.92 1.19 -11.35
N LEU A 154 -4.15 0.40 -10.30
CA LEU A 154 -5.42 -0.31 -10.05
C LEU A 154 -6.53 0.60 -9.48
N GLY A 155 -6.24 1.87 -9.23
CA GLY A 155 -7.18 2.82 -8.59
C GLY A 155 -7.40 2.57 -7.10
N ILE A 156 -6.46 1.89 -6.43
CA ILE A 156 -6.53 1.59 -5.00
C ILE A 156 -5.73 2.64 -4.21
N PRO A 157 -6.32 3.27 -3.17
CA PRO A 157 -5.62 4.25 -2.34
C PRO A 157 -4.35 3.65 -1.73
N THR A 158 -3.25 4.37 -1.88
CA THR A 158 -1.92 3.90 -1.48
C THR A 158 -0.93 5.05 -1.27
N THR A 159 0.11 4.80 -0.48
CA THR A 159 1.34 5.59 -0.58
C THR A 159 1.99 5.38 -1.94
N ARG A 160 2.48 6.47 -2.52
CA ARG A 160 3.18 6.49 -3.81
C ARG A 160 4.68 6.32 -3.60
N ALA A 161 5.39 5.97 -4.66
CA ALA A 161 6.85 5.87 -4.62
C ALA A 161 7.48 6.69 -5.75
N LEU A 162 8.22 7.74 -5.38
CA LEU A 162 8.88 8.63 -6.33
C LEU A 162 10.05 7.92 -7.03
N CYS A 163 10.91 7.26 -6.26
CA CYS A 163 12.10 6.61 -6.79
C CYS A 163 12.66 5.54 -5.87
N VAL A 164 13.55 4.72 -6.44
CA VAL A 164 14.51 3.87 -5.72
C VAL A 164 15.91 4.26 -6.14
N THR A 165 16.77 4.48 -5.15
CA THR A 165 18.21 4.66 -5.34
C THR A 165 18.96 3.51 -4.68
N GLY A 166 19.96 2.95 -5.36
CA GLY A 166 20.80 1.87 -4.83
C GLY A 166 22.20 2.35 -4.46
N SER A 167 22.91 1.55 -3.67
CA SER A 167 24.34 1.71 -3.34
C SER A 167 24.96 0.33 -3.13
N ASP A 168 26.20 0.14 -3.57
CA ASP A 168 26.93 -1.13 -3.38
C ASP A 168 27.41 -1.36 -1.95
N ALA A 169 27.02 -0.50 -1.01
CA ALA A 169 27.24 -0.71 0.42
C ALA A 169 26.62 -2.05 0.87
N PRO A 170 27.41 -2.95 1.49
CA PRO A 170 26.92 -4.25 1.91
C PRO A 170 26.04 -4.14 3.15
N ILE A 171 24.86 -4.73 3.08
CA ILE A 171 23.88 -4.83 4.16
C ILE A 171 23.66 -6.30 4.48
N ARG A 172 23.76 -6.68 5.76
CA ARG A 172 23.58 -8.06 6.19
C ARG A 172 22.12 -8.33 6.52
N ARG A 173 21.53 -9.33 5.87
CA ARG A 173 20.23 -9.93 6.19
C ARG A 173 20.42 -11.44 6.34
N GLU A 174 19.54 -12.25 5.75
CA GLU A 174 19.76 -13.69 5.59
C GLU A 174 21.02 -13.95 4.74
N GLU A 175 21.24 -13.09 3.73
CA GLU A 175 22.43 -13.03 2.88
C GLU A 175 23.04 -11.62 2.92
N ILE A 176 24.21 -11.43 2.29
CA ILE A 176 24.76 -10.09 2.04
C ILE A 176 24.03 -9.51 0.82
N GLU A 177 23.38 -8.37 1.02
CA GLU A 177 22.65 -7.63 0.00
C GLU A 177 23.21 -6.21 -0.15
N THR A 178 22.73 -5.46 -1.14
CA THR A 178 23.12 -4.06 -1.36
C THR A 178 22.09 -3.10 -0.77
N ALA A 179 22.58 -1.98 -0.24
CA ALA A 179 21.74 -0.92 0.32
C ALA A 179 20.87 -0.26 -0.76
N ALA A 180 19.68 0.16 -0.36
CA ALA A 180 18.83 1.01 -1.17
C ALA A 180 18.00 1.96 -0.30
N VAL A 181 17.51 3.02 -0.93
CA VAL A 181 16.54 3.95 -0.37
C VAL A 181 15.35 4.03 -1.33
N VAL A 182 14.15 3.92 -0.78
CA VAL A 182 12.92 4.24 -1.50
C VAL A 182 12.37 5.57 -0.98
N THR A 183 12.11 6.50 -1.90
CA THR A 183 11.44 7.77 -1.58
C THR A 183 9.93 7.56 -1.70
N ARG A 184 9.25 7.56 -0.57
CA ARG A 184 7.80 7.40 -0.45
C ARG A 184 7.13 8.77 -0.46
N VAL A 185 5.93 8.83 -1.01
CA VAL A 185 5.11 10.04 -1.08
C VAL A 185 3.69 9.73 -0.64
N ALA A 186 3.12 10.55 0.22
CA ALA A 186 1.73 10.40 0.67
C ALA A 186 1.14 11.72 1.13
N PRO A 187 -0.20 11.88 1.14
CA PRO A 187 -0.82 13.02 1.82
C PRO A 187 -0.54 13.05 3.33
N SER A 188 -0.36 11.87 3.94
CA SER A 188 0.19 11.74 5.29
C SER A 188 0.65 10.31 5.58
N PHE A 189 1.72 10.18 6.38
CA PHE A 189 2.20 8.91 6.95
C PHE A 189 1.65 8.62 8.36
N ILE A 190 0.64 9.37 8.82
CA ILE A 190 -0.02 9.10 10.11
C ILE A 190 -0.76 7.74 10.07
N ARG A 191 -0.62 7.00 11.17
CA ARG A 191 -1.07 5.61 11.36
C ARG A 191 -2.01 5.51 12.56
N PHE A 192 -2.78 4.43 12.68
CA PHE A 192 -3.55 4.16 13.91
C PHE A 192 -2.61 4.08 15.12
N GLY A 193 -1.44 3.47 14.93
CA GLY A 193 -0.37 3.39 15.92
C GLY A 193 0.12 4.71 16.52
N HIS A 194 -0.05 5.84 15.83
CA HIS A 194 0.28 7.15 16.39
C HIS A 194 -0.71 7.56 17.48
N PHE A 195 -2.01 7.26 17.32
CA PHE A 195 -3.03 7.53 18.33
C PHE A 195 -2.88 6.58 19.52
N GLU A 196 -2.65 5.30 19.23
CA GLU A 196 -2.37 4.30 20.26
C GLU A 196 -1.17 4.66 21.13
N HIS A 197 -0.14 5.28 20.55
CA HIS A 197 1.04 5.72 21.29
C HIS A 197 0.67 6.68 22.42
N PHE A 198 0.01 7.80 22.10
CA PHE A 198 -0.34 8.81 23.09
C PHE A 198 -1.42 8.33 24.07
N ALA A 199 -2.38 7.53 23.59
CA ALA A 199 -3.40 6.93 24.45
C ALA A 199 -2.78 5.98 25.49
N ALA A 200 -1.85 5.11 25.08
CA ALA A 200 -1.23 4.12 25.97
C ALA A 200 -0.23 4.70 26.97
N HIS A 201 0.24 5.93 26.77
CA HIS A 201 1.15 6.64 27.68
C HIS A 201 0.44 7.70 28.53
N ASP A 202 -0.90 7.69 28.57
CA ASP A 202 -1.72 8.66 29.32
C ASP A 202 -1.40 10.13 28.95
N GLN A 203 -1.26 10.40 27.65
CA GLN A 203 -0.91 11.71 27.08
C GLN A 203 -2.12 12.33 26.31
N PRO A 204 -3.17 12.81 27.01
CA PRO A 204 -4.41 13.25 26.39
C PRO A 204 -4.27 14.57 25.60
N GLU A 205 -3.32 15.43 25.96
CA GLU A 205 -3.08 16.70 25.24
C GLU A 205 -2.45 16.44 23.87
N GLU A 206 -1.44 15.57 23.82
CA GLU A 206 -0.79 15.15 22.58
C GLU A 206 -1.74 14.36 21.69
N LEU A 207 -2.52 13.46 22.27
CA LEU A 207 -3.58 12.73 21.57
C LEU A 207 -4.60 13.70 20.94
N ARG A 208 -5.07 14.69 21.69
CA ARG A 208 -5.97 15.74 21.18
C ARG A 208 -5.33 16.51 20.04
N ARG A 209 -4.08 16.94 20.22
CA ARG A 209 -3.36 17.74 19.21
C ARG A 209 -3.17 16.95 17.91
N LEU A 210 -2.86 15.66 17.97
CA LEU A 210 -2.78 14.79 16.79
C LEU A 210 -4.14 14.63 16.12
N ALA A 211 -5.20 14.37 16.90
CA ALA A 211 -6.55 14.21 16.37
C ALA A 211 -7.05 15.50 15.71
N ASP A 212 -6.83 16.65 16.36
CA ASP A 212 -7.19 17.95 15.81
C ASP A 212 -6.40 18.25 14.52
N PHE A 213 -5.09 17.97 14.48
CA PHE A 213 -4.27 18.09 13.28
C PHE A 213 -4.84 17.27 12.11
N VAL A 214 -5.15 15.99 12.35
CA VAL A 214 -5.72 15.10 11.33
C VAL A 214 -7.08 15.59 10.85
N ILE A 215 -7.94 16.03 11.78
CA ILE A 215 -9.26 16.56 11.42
C ILE A 215 -9.12 17.82 10.58
N ASP A 216 -8.34 18.78 11.03
CA ASP A 216 -8.30 20.11 10.39
C ASP A 216 -7.65 20.07 9.01
N HIS A 217 -6.75 19.12 8.76
CA HIS A 217 -6.03 19.02 7.48
C HIS A 217 -6.55 17.94 6.54
N HIS A 218 -7.15 16.87 7.04
CA HIS A 218 -7.58 15.73 6.19
C HIS A 218 -9.06 15.39 6.31
N TYR A 219 -9.73 15.77 7.40
CA TYR A 219 -11.15 15.50 7.64
C TYR A 219 -11.94 16.74 8.15
N PRO A 220 -11.83 17.92 7.51
CA PRO A 220 -12.43 19.15 8.05
C PRO A 220 -13.96 19.10 8.14
N ALA A 221 -14.60 18.20 7.39
CA ALA A 221 -16.03 17.93 7.49
C ALA A 221 -16.44 17.45 8.89
N CYS A 222 -15.57 16.75 9.63
CA CYS A 222 -15.87 16.25 10.98
C CYS A 222 -16.11 17.38 11.99
N ARG A 223 -15.56 18.59 11.78
CA ARG A 223 -15.84 19.77 12.61
C ARG A 223 -17.27 20.31 12.48
N ARG A 224 -17.95 20.00 11.37
CA ARG A 224 -19.27 20.55 11.01
C ARG A 224 -20.36 19.48 11.01
N THR A 225 -20.05 18.29 11.53
CA THR A 225 -21.00 17.18 11.54
C THR A 225 -22.11 17.42 12.55
N GLU A 226 -23.34 17.00 12.21
CA GLU A 226 -24.45 16.88 13.17
C GLU A 226 -24.56 15.46 13.73
N LYS A 227 -23.88 14.48 13.10
CA LYS A 227 -23.81 13.10 13.62
C LYS A 227 -23.14 13.10 15.00
N PHE A 228 -23.47 12.09 15.80
CA PHE A 228 -22.87 11.88 17.13
C PHE A 228 -22.98 13.13 18.03
N ALA A 229 -24.10 13.86 17.93
CA ALA A 229 -24.32 15.12 18.65
C ALA A 229 -23.21 16.18 18.45
N GLY A 230 -22.59 16.21 17.26
CA GLY A 230 -21.50 17.13 16.94
C GLY A 230 -20.11 16.69 17.43
N ASN A 231 -19.95 15.46 17.90
CA ASN A 231 -18.67 14.94 18.33
C ASN A 231 -17.73 14.68 17.12
N ALA A 232 -16.79 15.60 16.91
CA ALA A 232 -15.86 15.56 15.78
C ALA A 232 -14.92 14.33 15.81
N TYR A 233 -14.58 13.80 17.00
CA TYR A 233 -13.69 12.65 17.12
C TYR A 233 -14.41 11.33 16.79
N ALA A 234 -15.69 11.21 17.17
CA ALA A 234 -16.53 10.09 16.74
C ALA A 234 -16.77 10.13 15.22
N ALA A 235 -16.98 11.33 14.65
CA ALA A 235 -17.10 11.49 13.20
C ALA A 235 -15.78 11.20 12.46
N LEU A 236 -14.61 11.51 13.05
CA LEU A 236 -13.33 11.07 12.52
C LEU A 236 -13.25 9.53 12.48
N LEU A 237 -13.61 8.86 13.58
CA LEU A 237 -13.60 7.40 13.65
C LEU A 237 -14.53 6.77 12.60
N GLU A 238 -15.73 7.31 12.41
CA GLU A 238 -16.65 6.87 11.36
C GLU A 238 -16.02 7.02 9.97
N ALA A 239 -15.47 8.20 9.64
CA ALA A 239 -14.87 8.46 8.33
C ALA A 239 -13.66 7.55 8.05
N VAL A 240 -12.82 7.28 9.05
CA VAL A 240 -11.68 6.36 8.95
C VAL A 240 -12.16 4.91 8.77
N SER A 241 -13.21 4.50 9.49
CA SER A 241 -13.84 3.19 9.34
C SER A 241 -14.39 2.98 7.93
N GLU A 242 -15.11 3.95 7.38
CA GLU A 242 -15.68 3.87 6.02
C GLU A 242 -14.58 3.82 4.95
N ARG A 243 -13.53 4.64 5.06
CA ARG A 243 -12.39 4.58 4.13
C ARG A 243 -11.65 3.26 4.20
N THR A 244 -11.46 2.72 5.40
CA THR A 244 -10.86 1.41 5.61
C THR A 244 -11.74 0.31 5.00
N ALA A 245 -13.06 0.38 5.14
CA ALA A 245 -14.00 -0.55 4.50
C ALA A 245 -13.87 -0.56 2.98
N VAL A 246 -13.83 0.63 2.34
CA VAL A 246 -13.64 0.77 0.89
C VAL A 246 -12.30 0.18 0.46
N LEU A 247 -11.21 0.50 1.16
CA LEU A 247 -9.87 -0.03 0.88
C LEU A 247 -9.84 -1.56 0.91
N LEU A 248 -10.43 -2.16 1.96
CA LEU A 248 -10.47 -3.61 2.11
C LEU A 248 -11.34 -4.26 1.02
N ALA A 249 -12.46 -3.66 0.64
CA ALA A 249 -13.27 -4.15 -0.48
C ALA A 249 -12.46 -4.15 -1.80
N GLN A 250 -11.65 -3.12 -2.04
CA GLN A 250 -10.76 -3.06 -3.20
C GLN A 250 -9.67 -4.14 -3.15
N TRP A 251 -9.01 -4.35 -2.00
CA TRP A 251 -8.04 -5.44 -1.84
C TRP A 251 -8.64 -6.82 -2.13
N GLN A 252 -9.86 -7.07 -1.62
CA GLN A 252 -10.60 -8.31 -1.85
C GLN A 252 -11.09 -8.46 -3.30
N ALA A 253 -11.30 -7.37 -4.02
CA ALA A 253 -11.72 -7.43 -5.42
C ALA A 253 -10.57 -7.77 -6.38
N VAL A 254 -9.34 -7.34 -6.06
CA VAL A 254 -8.15 -7.57 -6.89
C VAL A 254 -7.30 -8.76 -6.44
N GLY A 255 -7.61 -9.38 -5.30
CA GLY A 255 -6.83 -10.49 -4.77
C GLY A 255 -5.52 -10.05 -4.11
N PHE A 256 -5.50 -8.91 -3.42
CA PHE A 256 -4.30 -8.41 -2.73
C PHE A 256 -4.23 -8.91 -1.28
N CYS A 257 -3.11 -9.53 -0.90
CA CYS A 257 -2.77 -9.95 0.46
C CYS A 257 -1.63 -9.06 1.00
N HIS A 258 -1.88 -8.30 2.06
CA HIS A 258 -0.91 -7.37 2.66
C HIS A 258 0.15 -8.10 3.50
N GLY A 259 -0.25 -9.13 4.26
CA GLY A 259 0.63 -10.00 5.04
C GLY A 259 1.06 -9.46 6.42
N VAL A 260 0.97 -8.15 6.67
CA VAL A 260 1.29 -7.53 7.98
C VAL A 260 0.33 -6.37 8.30
N MET A 261 -0.90 -6.68 8.67
CA MET A 261 -1.90 -5.68 9.04
C MET A 261 -1.86 -5.38 10.54
N ASN A 262 -0.67 -5.06 11.05
CA ASN A 262 -0.54 -4.49 12.39
C ASN A 262 -1.17 -3.09 12.41
N THR A 263 -1.57 -2.59 13.57
CA THR A 263 -2.21 -1.26 13.67
C THR A 263 -1.24 -0.12 13.31
N ASP A 264 0.07 -0.32 13.50
CA ASP A 264 1.09 0.61 13.00
C ASP A 264 1.16 0.64 11.46
N ASN A 265 0.64 -0.37 10.74
CA ASN A 265 0.58 -0.35 9.26
C ASN A 265 -0.79 0.10 8.72
N MET A 266 -1.71 0.53 9.59
CA MET A 266 -3.00 1.07 9.16
C MET A 266 -2.92 2.59 9.04
N SER A 267 -3.03 3.11 7.81
CA SER A 267 -3.05 4.55 7.55
C SER A 267 -4.32 5.19 8.11
N ILE A 268 -4.20 6.35 8.76
CA ILE A 268 -5.36 7.14 9.19
C ILE A 268 -6.17 7.68 7.99
N LEU A 269 -5.61 7.64 6.78
CA LEU A 269 -6.25 8.14 5.56
C LEU A 269 -6.90 7.04 4.71
N GLY A 270 -6.81 5.78 5.14
CA GLY A 270 -7.28 4.62 4.37
C GLY A 270 -6.39 4.33 3.15
N LEU A 271 -5.08 4.52 3.28
CA LEU A 271 -4.10 4.18 2.25
C LEU A 271 -3.49 2.80 2.51
N THR A 272 -3.20 2.05 1.45
CA THR A 272 -2.26 0.93 1.51
C THR A 272 -0.88 1.46 1.90
N LEU A 273 -0.26 0.85 2.93
CA LEU A 273 0.93 1.40 3.59
C LEU A 273 1.86 0.28 4.05
N ASP A 274 3.17 0.46 3.84
CA ASP A 274 4.24 -0.46 4.28
C ASP A 274 4.19 -1.85 3.65
N TYR A 275 4.60 -1.87 2.38
CA TYR A 275 4.75 -3.06 1.56
C TYR A 275 5.89 -3.95 2.03
N GLY A 276 5.55 -4.98 2.82
CA GLY A 276 6.48 -6.02 3.27
C GLY A 276 6.30 -7.34 2.51
N PRO A 277 5.69 -8.37 3.12
CA PRO A 277 5.52 -9.69 2.52
C PRO A 277 4.17 -9.77 1.80
N PHE A 278 3.84 -8.72 1.04
CA PHE A 278 2.60 -8.67 0.28
C PHE A 278 2.66 -9.63 -0.91
N GLN A 279 1.49 -10.09 -1.35
CA GLN A 279 1.33 -10.85 -2.59
C GLN A 279 -0.02 -10.53 -3.23
N PHE A 280 -0.07 -10.47 -4.55
CA PHE A 280 -1.32 -10.67 -5.28
C PHE A 280 -1.55 -12.18 -5.45
N LEU A 281 -2.81 -12.62 -5.38
CA LEU A 281 -3.18 -14.00 -5.62
C LEU A 281 -2.88 -14.36 -7.07
N ASP A 282 -2.10 -15.44 -7.26
CA ASP A 282 -2.10 -16.20 -8.50
C ASP A 282 -3.37 -17.06 -8.51
N GLY A 283 -3.29 -18.33 -8.07
CA GLY A 283 -4.46 -19.17 -7.83
C GLY A 283 -5.34 -18.62 -6.70
N TYR A 284 -6.66 -18.58 -6.90
CA TYR A 284 -7.59 -18.08 -5.90
C TYR A 284 -7.68 -19.06 -4.71
N ASP A 285 -7.15 -18.65 -3.56
CA ASP A 285 -7.24 -19.37 -2.29
C ASP A 285 -7.67 -18.39 -1.18
N PRO A 286 -8.91 -18.49 -0.68
CA PRO A 286 -9.40 -17.64 0.42
C PRO A 286 -8.56 -17.73 1.69
N ALA A 287 -7.86 -18.84 1.91
CA ALA A 287 -7.01 -19.08 3.06
C ALA A 287 -5.53 -18.74 2.81
N HIS A 288 -5.18 -18.12 1.67
CA HIS A 288 -3.80 -17.79 1.31
C HIS A 288 -3.10 -16.95 2.39
N ILE A 289 -1.92 -17.39 2.80
CA ILE A 289 -1.05 -16.70 3.74
C ILE A 289 0.19 -16.24 2.99
N CYS A 290 0.28 -14.94 2.71
CA CYS A 290 1.40 -14.36 1.97
C CYS A 290 2.67 -14.15 2.82
N ASN A 291 2.54 -14.12 4.15
CA ASN A 291 3.64 -13.89 5.07
C ASN A 291 4.09 -15.20 5.73
N HIS A 292 5.30 -15.66 5.42
CA HIS A 292 5.87 -16.89 6.00
C HIS A 292 6.03 -16.83 7.53
N SER A 293 6.11 -15.64 8.12
CA SER A 293 6.15 -15.45 9.59
C SER A 293 4.76 -15.55 10.24
N ASP A 294 3.68 -15.51 9.45
CA ASP A 294 2.29 -15.61 9.94
C ASP A 294 1.83 -17.07 10.02
N THR A 295 2.45 -17.84 10.93
CA THR A 295 2.19 -19.28 11.08
C THR A 295 0.76 -19.62 11.52
N GLN A 296 0.02 -18.65 12.05
CA GLN A 296 -1.39 -18.80 12.46
C GLN A 296 -2.38 -18.29 11.40
N GLY A 297 -1.85 -17.77 10.28
CA GLY A 297 -2.64 -17.16 9.23
C GLY A 297 -3.53 -16.03 9.73
N ARG A 298 -3.07 -15.20 10.68
CA ARG A 298 -3.81 -14.04 11.19
C ARG A 298 -4.20 -13.09 10.06
N TYR A 299 -3.27 -12.85 9.14
CA TYR A 299 -3.38 -11.92 8.02
C TYR A 299 -3.65 -12.63 6.69
N ALA A 300 -4.18 -13.86 6.73
CA ALA A 300 -4.62 -14.58 5.55
C ALA A 300 -5.63 -13.74 4.73
N TYR A 301 -5.65 -13.94 3.42
CA TYR A 301 -6.43 -13.13 2.47
C TYR A 301 -7.90 -12.93 2.88
N GLY A 302 -8.63 -14.02 3.17
CA GLY A 302 -10.03 -13.96 3.58
C GLY A 302 -10.26 -13.40 4.99
N ARG A 303 -9.22 -13.23 5.80
CA ARG A 303 -9.31 -12.67 7.16
C ARG A 303 -9.06 -11.17 7.23
N GLN A 304 -8.44 -10.58 6.20
CA GLN A 304 -8.10 -9.16 6.17
C GLN A 304 -9.27 -8.23 6.56
N PRO A 305 -10.53 -8.44 6.12
CA PRO A 305 -11.63 -7.55 6.49
C PRO A 305 -11.95 -7.60 7.99
N ASN A 306 -11.88 -8.78 8.61
CA ASN A 306 -12.12 -8.93 10.05
C ASN A 306 -10.95 -8.35 10.87
N ILE A 307 -9.72 -8.48 10.38
CA ILE A 307 -8.55 -7.87 11.00
C ILE A 307 -8.60 -6.35 10.92
N ALA A 308 -8.99 -5.78 9.78
CA ALA A 308 -9.17 -4.35 9.65
C ALA A 308 -10.22 -3.81 10.64
N TYR A 309 -11.33 -4.54 10.80
CA TYR A 309 -12.34 -4.19 11.81
C TYR A 309 -11.80 -4.25 13.24
N TRP A 310 -10.99 -5.26 13.57
CA TRP A 310 -10.29 -5.34 14.85
C TRP A 310 -9.32 -4.15 15.05
N ASN A 311 -8.56 -3.78 14.00
CA ASN A 311 -7.66 -2.62 14.06
C ASN A 311 -8.42 -1.30 14.28
N LEU A 312 -9.61 -1.15 13.70
CA LEU A 312 -10.49 0.00 13.93
C LEU A 312 -10.99 0.06 15.38
N PHE A 313 -11.24 -1.08 16.02
CA PHE A 313 -11.52 -1.11 17.46
C PHE A 313 -10.33 -0.60 18.30
N CYS A 314 -9.09 -0.97 17.95
CA CYS A 314 -7.91 -0.44 18.63
C CYS A 314 -7.80 1.09 18.48
N LEU A 315 -8.08 1.61 17.28
CA LEU A 315 -8.16 3.06 17.07
C LEU A 315 -9.29 3.70 17.89
N GLY A 316 -10.48 3.11 17.91
CA GLY A 316 -11.62 3.59 18.68
C GLY A 316 -11.35 3.63 20.18
N GLN A 317 -10.68 2.61 20.72
CA GLN A 317 -10.21 2.60 22.12
C GLN A 317 -9.22 3.74 22.38
N SER A 318 -8.30 4.00 21.44
CA SER A 318 -7.31 5.07 21.57
C SER A 318 -7.94 6.47 21.52
N LEU A 319 -9.04 6.64 20.79
CA LEU A 319 -9.78 7.90 20.70
C LEU A 319 -10.81 8.08 21.81
N LEU A 320 -11.11 7.04 22.59
CA LEU A 320 -12.14 7.08 23.65
C LEU A 320 -11.93 8.23 24.67
N PRO A 321 -10.70 8.57 25.11
CA PRO A 321 -10.49 9.72 25.99
C PRO A 321 -10.93 11.07 25.40
N LEU A 322 -10.98 11.20 24.07
CA LEU A 322 -11.45 12.39 23.38
C LEU A 322 -12.95 12.32 23.04
N ILE A 323 -13.45 11.11 22.72
CA ILE A 323 -14.86 10.88 22.41
C ILE A 323 -15.72 11.02 23.67
N GLY A 324 -15.24 10.54 24.82
CA GLY A 324 -15.89 10.63 26.13
C GLY A 324 -16.95 9.57 26.41
N GLU A 325 -17.61 9.04 25.38
CA GLU A 325 -18.70 8.05 25.51
C GLU A 325 -18.42 6.80 24.67
N GLN A 326 -18.53 5.62 25.29
CA GLN A 326 -18.27 4.33 24.64
C GLN A 326 -19.32 4.05 23.54
N GLU A 327 -20.57 4.41 23.78
CA GLU A 327 -21.68 4.22 22.86
C GLU A 327 -21.47 4.98 21.55
N LEU A 328 -20.92 6.21 21.61
CA LEU A 328 -20.59 6.99 20.42
C LEU A 328 -19.44 6.36 19.62
N ALA A 329 -18.40 5.87 20.30
CA ALA A 329 -17.28 5.18 19.64
C ALA A 329 -17.76 3.90 18.94
N LEU A 330 -18.61 3.10 19.60
CA LEU A 330 -19.20 1.91 19.01
C LEU A 330 -20.10 2.25 17.80
N ALA A 331 -20.96 3.26 17.93
CA ALA A 331 -21.83 3.69 16.85
C ALA A 331 -21.04 4.15 15.60
N ALA A 332 -19.91 4.83 15.80
CA ALA A 332 -19.01 5.25 14.72
C ALA A 332 -18.35 4.05 14.00
N LEU A 333 -18.10 2.94 14.70
CA LEU A 333 -17.52 1.73 14.13
C LEU A 333 -18.53 0.88 13.34
N GLU A 334 -19.82 0.96 13.67
CA GLU A 334 -20.86 0.11 13.06
C GLU A 334 -20.99 0.31 11.55
N SER A 335 -20.65 1.50 11.01
CA SER A 335 -20.71 1.78 9.57
C SER A 335 -19.89 0.78 8.75
N TYR A 336 -18.75 0.30 9.28
CA TYR A 336 -17.89 -0.70 8.62
C TYR A 336 -18.65 -1.96 8.22
N LYS A 337 -19.55 -2.45 9.09
CA LYS A 337 -20.34 -3.68 8.85
C LYS A 337 -21.33 -3.56 7.70
N THR A 338 -21.63 -2.33 7.27
CA THR A 338 -22.56 -2.05 6.16
C THR A 338 -21.81 -1.61 4.91
N VAL A 339 -20.80 -0.74 5.06
CA VAL A 339 -20.04 -0.19 3.93
C VAL A 339 -19.15 -1.25 3.29
N PHE A 340 -18.43 -2.07 4.07
CA PHE A 340 -17.51 -3.07 3.49
C PHE A 340 -18.25 -4.10 2.60
N PRO A 341 -19.35 -4.75 3.05
CA PRO A 341 -20.08 -5.70 2.21
C PRO A 341 -20.66 -5.04 0.96
N ALA A 342 -21.22 -3.83 1.08
CA ALA A 342 -21.82 -3.11 -0.04
C ALA A 342 -20.79 -2.73 -1.11
N GLU A 343 -19.62 -2.24 -0.69
CA GLU A 343 -18.52 -1.93 -1.59
C GLU A 343 -17.97 -3.19 -2.26
N LEU A 344 -17.78 -4.28 -1.50
CA LEU A 344 -17.29 -5.54 -2.07
C LEU A 344 -18.27 -6.10 -3.10
N GLU A 345 -19.57 -6.09 -2.81
CA GLU A 345 -20.60 -6.51 -3.74
C GLU A 345 -20.59 -5.67 -5.02
N ALA A 346 -20.50 -4.34 -4.89
CA ALA A 346 -20.43 -3.43 -6.03
C ALA A 346 -19.21 -3.73 -6.92
N ARG A 347 -18.04 -3.99 -6.32
CA ARG A 347 -16.83 -4.35 -7.08
C ARG A 347 -16.97 -5.70 -7.77
N LEU A 348 -17.47 -6.73 -7.08
CA LEU A 348 -17.64 -8.06 -7.67
C LEU A 348 -18.68 -8.06 -8.80
N ARG A 349 -19.76 -7.26 -8.69
CA ARG A 349 -20.70 -7.03 -9.79
C ARG A 349 -20.04 -6.33 -10.99
N ALA A 350 -19.22 -5.30 -10.75
CA ALA A 350 -18.49 -4.63 -11.82
C ALA A 350 -17.52 -5.58 -12.56
N LYS A 351 -16.88 -6.50 -11.84
CA LYS A 351 -16.02 -7.55 -12.41
C LYS A 351 -16.76 -8.54 -13.31
N LEU A 352 -18.08 -8.67 -13.10
CA LEU A 352 -19.02 -9.45 -13.91
C LEU A 352 -19.74 -8.61 -14.98
N GLY A 353 -19.44 -7.31 -15.11
CA GLY A 353 -20.12 -6.43 -16.07
C GLY A 353 -21.60 -6.15 -15.73
N LEU A 354 -22.01 -6.30 -14.46
CA LEU A 354 -23.39 -6.09 -14.02
C LEU A 354 -23.58 -4.66 -13.50
N HIS A 355 -24.31 -3.83 -14.25
CA HIS A 355 -24.58 -2.43 -13.87
C HIS A 355 -25.79 -2.31 -12.96
N THR A 356 -26.83 -3.10 -13.24
CA THR A 356 -28.01 -3.18 -12.36
C THR A 356 -27.73 -4.11 -11.17
N SER A 357 -28.31 -3.81 -10.02
CA SER A 357 -28.26 -4.68 -8.83
C SER A 357 -29.53 -5.51 -8.79
N ARG A 358 -29.36 -6.83 -8.65
CA ARG A 358 -30.47 -7.77 -8.54
C ARG A 358 -30.23 -8.83 -7.46
N PRO A 359 -31.30 -9.39 -6.86
CA PRO A 359 -31.15 -10.40 -5.80
C PRO A 359 -30.34 -11.63 -6.22
N GLU A 360 -30.40 -12.04 -7.50
CA GLU A 360 -29.67 -13.18 -8.04
C GLU A 360 -28.16 -12.96 -8.21
N ASP A 361 -27.67 -11.70 -8.22
CA ASP A 361 -26.26 -11.37 -8.47
C ASP A 361 -25.35 -11.98 -7.41
N ARG A 362 -25.81 -11.99 -6.16
CA ARG A 362 -25.08 -12.58 -5.04
C ARG A 362 -24.79 -14.05 -5.26
N ALA A 363 -25.77 -14.82 -5.73
CA ALA A 363 -25.60 -16.25 -5.99
C ALA A 363 -24.61 -16.51 -7.13
N LEU A 364 -24.59 -15.65 -8.16
CA LEU A 364 -23.61 -15.73 -9.24
C LEU A 364 -22.18 -15.47 -8.75
N VAL A 365 -22.00 -14.42 -7.95
CA VAL A 365 -20.71 -14.06 -7.35
C VAL A 365 -20.20 -15.18 -6.43
N GLU A 366 -21.04 -15.64 -5.49
CA GLU A 366 -20.66 -16.74 -4.58
C GLU A 366 -20.36 -18.03 -5.35
N GLY A 367 -21.16 -18.32 -6.38
CA GLY A 367 -20.98 -19.49 -7.24
C GLY A 367 -19.62 -19.49 -7.94
N ILE A 368 -19.21 -18.37 -8.54
CA ILE A 368 -17.91 -18.33 -9.24
C ILE A 368 -16.74 -18.36 -8.29
N LEU A 369 -16.78 -17.59 -7.19
CA LEU A 369 -15.69 -17.61 -6.20
C LEU A 369 -15.49 -19.01 -5.60
N LYS A 370 -16.56 -19.77 -5.42
CA LYS A 370 -16.49 -21.18 -5.00
C LYS A 370 -15.78 -22.06 -6.02
N LEU A 371 -16.11 -21.94 -7.32
CA LEU A 371 -15.43 -22.69 -8.38
C LEU A 371 -13.94 -22.33 -8.47
N LEU A 372 -13.62 -21.04 -8.43
CA LEU A 372 -12.23 -20.57 -8.43
C LEU A 372 -11.44 -21.16 -7.26
N ALA A 373 -12.04 -21.22 -6.07
CA ALA A 373 -11.39 -21.74 -4.86
C ALA A 373 -11.21 -23.27 -4.91
N GLN A 374 -12.18 -24.00 -5.44
CA GLN A 374 -12.15 -25.47 -5.53
C GLN A 374 -11.00 -25.97 -6.40
N GLU A 375 -10.67 -25.25 -7.47
CA GLU A 375 -9.64 -25.66 -8.43
C GLU A 375 -8.40 -24.75 -8.41
N ARG A 376 -8.35 -23.76 -7.50
CA ARG A 376 -7.29 -22.74 -7.40
C ARG A 376 -7.01 -22.06 -8.75
N VAL A 377 -8.07 -21.71 -9.46
CA VAL A 377 -7.98 -21.02 -10.76
C VAL A 377 -7.30 -19.67 -10.59
N ASP A 378 -6.43 -19.30 -11.53
CA ASP A 378 -5.75 -18.00 -11.49
C ASP A 378 -6.76 -16.85 -11.47
N HIS A 379 -6.72 -16.07 -10.38
CA HIS A 379 -7.70 -15.05 -10.07
C HIS A 379 -7.76 -13.98 -11.16
N THR A 380 -6.61 -13.39 -11.50
CA THR A 380 -6.55 -12.28 -12.46
C THR A 380 -6.86 -12.74 -13.88
N ILE A 381 -6.30 -13.88 -14.32
CA ILE A 381 -6.52 -14.42 -15.65
C ILE A 381 -7.99 -14.80 -15.86
N PHE A 382 -8.64 -15.40 -14.85
CA PHE A 382 -10.07 -15.71 -14.95
C PHE A 382 -10.89 -14.45 -15.25
N TRP A 383 -10.75 -13.41 -14.42
CA TRP A 383 -11.51 -12.18 -14.59
C TRP A 383 -11.22 -11.49 -15.93
N ARG A 384 -9.96 -11.49 -16.37
CA ARG A 384 -9.59 -10.91 -17.67
C ARG A 384 -10.18 -11.70 -18.84
N ARG A 385 -10.09 -13.02 -18.83
CA ARG A 385 -10.67 -13.87 -19.88
C ARG A 385 -12.19 -13.79 -19.90
N LEU A 386 -12.84 -13.69 -18.74
CA LEU A 386 -14.28 -13.47 -18.65
C LEU A 386 -14.71 -12.15 -19.32
N SER A 387 -13.86 -11.11 -19.23
CA SER A 387 -14.10 -9.81 -19.88
C SER A 387 -14.15 -9.94 -21.41
N HIS A 388 -13.27 -10.73 -22.01
CA HIS A 388 -13.30 -11.02 -23.45
C HIS A 388 -14.46 -11.95 -23.83
N TYR A 389 -14.79 -12.93 -22.97
CA TYR A 389 -15.95 -13.79 -23.17
C TYR A 389 -17.25 -12.98 -23.26
N ALA A 390 -17.43 -11.96 -22.42
CA ALA A 390 -18.61 -11.10 -22.43
C ALA A 390 -18.80 -10.34 -23.76
N GLY A 391 -17.72 -10.06 -24.50
CA GLY A 391 -17.77 -9.39 -25.81
C GLY A 391 -17.89 -10.35 -27.00
N ASP A 392 -17.12 -11.44 -26.99
CA ASP A 392 -16.93 -12.30 -28.17
C ASP A 392 -17.65 -13.66 -28.08
N ALA A 393 -18.23 -13.99 -26.92
CA ALA A 393 -18.89 -15.26 -26.61
C ALA A 393 -18.02 -16.53 -26.83
N GLN A 394 -16.70 -16.38 -26.95
CA GLN A 394 -15.78 -17.51 -27.07
C GLN A 394 -15.52 -18.13 -25.71
N ALA A 395 -16.20 -19.23 -25.41
CA ALA A 395 -16.13 -19.85 -24.08
C ALA A 395 -14.81 -20.59 -23.81
N ALA A 396 -14.07 -21.04 -24.83
CA ALA A 396 -12.89 -21.90 -24.65
C ALA A 396 -11.81 -21.30 -23.72
N PRO A 397 -11.38 -20.02 -23.87
CA PRO A 397 -10.38 -19.43 -22.97
C PRO A 397 -10.76 -19.43 -21.50
N VAL A 398 -12.06 -19.29 -21.17
CA VAL A 398 -12.57 -19.36 -19.79
C VAL A 398 -12.72 -20.80 -19.33
N ARG A 399 -13.34 -21.65 -20.15
CA ARG A 399 -13.60 -23.07 -19.83
C ARG A 399 -12.33 -23.87 -19.61
N ASP A 400 -11.28 -23.59 -20.38
CA ASP A 400 -10.00 -24.29 -20.31
C ASP A 400 -9.19 -23.93 -19.04
N LEU A 401 -9.66 -22.97 -18.23
CA LEU A 401 -9.13 -22.72 -16.88
C LEU A 401 -9.59 -23.75 -15.84
N PHE A 402 -10.62 -24.53 -16.14
CA PHE A 402 -11.26 -25.45 -15.20
C PHE A 402 -11.07 -26.91 -15.62
N LEU A 403 -10.80 -27.76 -14.64
CA LEU A 403 -10.83 -29.21 -14.73
C LEU A 403 -12.28 -29.70 -14.82
N ASP A 404 -13.18 -29.25 -13.94
CA ASP A 404 -14.62 -29.54 -14.03
C ASP A 404 -15.31 -28.58 -15.01
N ARG A 405 -15.21 -28.92 -16.29
CA ARG A 405 -15.87 -28.19 -17.38
C ARG A 405 -17.40 -28.15 -17.22
N THR A 406 -18.00 -29.15 -16.57
CA THR A 406 -19.46 -29.21 -16.40
C THR A 406 -19.94 -28.15 -15.42
N ALA A 407 -19.19 -27.96 -14.33
CA ALA A 407 -19.51 -26.97 -13.31
C ALA A 407 -19.40 -25.53 -13.86
N ILE A 408 -18.31 -25.20 -14.57
CA ILE A 408 -18.17 -23.88 -15.19
C ILE A 408 -19.19 -23.65 -16.31
N ASP A 409 -19.52 -24.67 -17.11
CA ASP A 409 -20.54 -24.56 -18.16
C ASP A 409 -21.93 -24.28 -17.56
N HIS A 410 -22.25 -24.88 -16.41
CA HIS A 410 -23.48 -24.58 -15.70
C HIS A 410 -23.49 -23.13 -15.19
N TRP A 411 -22.39 -22.68 -14.58
CA TRP A 411 -22.29 -21.30 -14.11
C TRP A 411 -22.36 -20.28 -15.25
N LEU A 412 -21.65 -20.53 -16.37
CA LEU A 412 -21.66 -19.65 -17.55
C LEU A 412 -23.08 -19.50 -18.13
N LYS A 413 -23.89 -20.56 -18.15
CA LYS A 413 -25.30 -20.44 -18.58
C LYS A 413 -26.12 -19.51 -17.68
N GLN A 414 -25.90 -19.54 -16.37
CA GLN A 414 -26.58 -18.65 -15.42
C GLN A 414 -26.07 -17.21 -15.59
N TYR A 415 -24.76 -17.05 -15.78
CA TYR A 415 -24.13 -15.77 -16.06
C TYR A 415 -24.64 -15.15 -17.36
N ASP A 416 -24.71 -15.90 -18.46
CA ASP A 416 -25.22 -15.43 -19.76
C ASP A 416 -26.67 -14.97 -19.65
N ALA A 417 -27.52 -15.73 -18.94
CA ALA A 417 -28.92 -15.35 -18.72
C ALA A 417 -29.05 -14.04 -17.92
N ARG A 418 -28.09 -13.76 -17.03
CA ARG A 418 -28.04 -12.51 -16.29
C ARG A 418 -27.46 -11.36 -17.11
N LEU A 419 -26.38 -11.62 -17.86
CA LEU A 419 -25.68 -10.65 -18.70
C LEU A 419 -26.54 -10.19 -19.89
N ALA A 420 -27.40 -11.06 -20.42
CA ALA A 420 -28.36 -10.73 -21.49
C ALA A 420 -29.38 -9.63 -21.11
N GLN A 421 -29.38 -9.22 -19.84
CA GLN A 421 -30.24 -8.17 -19.30
C GLN A 421 -29.50 -6.85 -19.05
N GLU A 422 -28.21 -6.81 -19.41
CA GLU A 422 -27.35 -5.63 -19.43
C GLU A 422 -27.07 -5.24 -20.90
N ASP A 423 -26.53 -4.04 -21.10
CA ASP A 423 -25.95 -3.66 -22.39
C ASP A 423 -24.61 -4.37 -22.57
N SER A 424 -24.49 -5.23 -23.59
CA SER A 424 -23.30 -6.05 -23.80
C SER A 424 -22.03 -5.25 -24.09
N THR A 425 -22.16 -4.10 -24.77
CA THR A 425 -21.01 -3.23 -25.09
C THR A 425 -20.51 -2.54 -23.82
N LEU A 426 -21.44 -2.02 -23.02
CA LEU A 426 -21.11 -1.39 -21.74
C LEU A 426 -20.54 -2.39 -20.74
N ALA A 427 -21.09 -3.61 -20.69
CA ALA A 427 -20.62 -4.67 -19.80
C ALA A 427 -19.17 -5.05 -20.12
N ALA A 428 -18.86 -5.36 -21.39
CA ALA A 428 -17.50 -5.72 -21.81
C ALA A 428 -16.50 -4.58 -21.54
N ALA A 429 -16.85 -3.33 -21.88
CA ALA A 429 -16.01 -2.17 -21.62
C ALA A 429 -15.74 -1.97 -20.11
N THR A 430 -16.76 -2.12 -19.28
CA THR A 430 -16.64 -2.01 -17.82
C THR A 430 -15.78 -3.11 -17.25
N MET A 431 -15.93 -4.35 -17.74
CA MET A 431 -15.11 -5.47 -17.32
C MET A 431 -13.65 -5.26 -17.68
N LEU A 432 -13.32 -4.81 -18.91
CA LEU A 432 -11.94 -4.51 -19.29
C LEU A 432 -11.33 -3.37 -18.47
N GLY A 433 -12.13 -2.36 -18.09
CA GLY A 433 -11.73 -1.27 -17.20
C GLY A 433 -11.64 -1.64 -15.72
N THR A 434 -12.24 -2.76 -15.29
CA THR A 434 -12.27 -3.21 -13.89
C THR A 434 -11.35 -4.41 -13.64
N ASN A 435 -11.20 -5.29 -14.61
CA ASN A 435 -10.41 -6.51 -14.51
C ASN A 435 -9.04 -6.27 -15.14
N PRO A 436 -7.98 -6.08 -14.33
CA PRO A 436 -6.66 -5.79 -14.86
C PRO A 436 -6.13 -6.95 -15.71
N LYS A 437 -5.34 -6.62 -16.73
CA LYS A 437 -4.53 -7.59 -17.46
C LYS A 437 -3.22 -7.89 -16.70
N PHE A 438 -2.67 -6.87 -16.03
CA PHE A 438 -1.40 -6.95 -15.32
C PHE A 438 -1.57 -6.71 -13.82
N ILE A 439 -0.91 -7.54 -13.02
CA ILE A 439 -0.72 -7.35 -11.57
C ILE A 439 0.75 -7.59 -11.25
N LEU A 440 1.23 -7.07 -10.11
CA LEU A 440 2.60 -7.32 -9.66
C LEU A 440 2.71 -8.73 -9.07
N ARG A 441 2.76 -9.75 -9.94
CA ARG A 441 3.01 -11.14 -9.53
C ARG A 441 4.40 -11.25 -8.92
N ASN A 442 4.55 -12.10 -7.91
CA ASN A 442 5.80 -12.23 -7.16
C ASN A 442 6.98 -12.62 -8.05
N HIS A 443 6.76 -13.53 -9.01
CA HIS A 443 7.81 -13.98 -9.91
C HIS A 443 8.29 -12.88 -10.86
N LEU A 444 7.40 -11.98 -11.30
CA LEU A 444 7.79 -10.83 -12.12
C LEU A 444 8.66 -9.87 -11.32
N GLY A 445 8.25 -9.56 -10.08
CA GLY A 445 9.06 -8.76 -9.16
C GLY A 445 10.43 -9.39 -8.91
N GLU A 446 10.48 -10.70 -8.65
CA GLU A 446 11.73 -11.45 -8.43
C GLU A 446 12.65 -11.43 -9.66
N LEU A 447 12.11 -11.60 -10.87
CA LEU A 447 12.88 -11.50 -12.11
C LEU A 447 13.49 -10.10 -12.28
N ALA A 448 12.71 -9.04 -12.03
CA ALA A 448 13.21 -7.68 -12.08
C ALA A 448 14.29 -7.40 -11.02
N ILE A 449 14.15 -7.96 -9.82
CA ILE A 449 15.14 -7.85 -8.74
C ILE A 449 16.44 -8.56 -9.11
N ARG A 450 16.37 -9.76 -9.69
CA ARG A 450 17.56 -10.50 -10.17
C ARG A 450 18.32 -9.72 -11.23
N GLN A 451 17.60 -9.15 -12.21
CA GLN A 451 18.20 -8.26 -13.21
C GLN A 451 18.83 -7.01 -12.57
N ALA A 452 18.14 -6.38 -11.62
CA ALA A 452 18.65 -5.20 -10.93
C ALA A 452 19.93 -5.45 -10.10
N ARG A 453 20.14 -6.67 -9.60
CA ARG A 453 21.40 -7.07 -8.94
C ARG A 453 22.60 -7.03 -9.89
N GLU A 454 22.36 -7.25 -11.18
CA GLU A 454 23.34 -7.15 -12.26
C GLU A 454 23.45 -5.73 -12.84
N LYS A 455 22.82 -4.74 -12.19
CA LYS A 455 22.72 -3.33 -12.62
C LYS A 455 21.93 -3.13 -13.92
N ASP A 456 21.12 -4.12 -14.32
CA ASP A 456 20.12 -3.96 -15.36
C ASP A 456 18.76 -3.61 -14.76
N PHE A 457 18.36 -2.35 -14.88
CA PHE A 457 17.09 -1.84 -14.35
C PHE A 457 15.95 -1.87 -15.37
N SER A 458 16.17 -2.43 -16.57
CA SER A 458 15.16 -2.49 -17.64
C SER A 458 13.92 -3.29 -17.21
N GLY A 459 14.08 -4.33 -16.38
CA GLY A 459 12.98 -5.08 -15.80
C GLY A 459 12.09 -4.25 -14.87
N VAL A 460 12.70 -3.43 -14.01
CA VAL A 460 11.97 -2.52 -13.10
C VAL A 460 11.21 -1.48 -13.92
N ALA A 461 11.85 -0.87 -14.91
CA ALA A 461 11.22 0.11 -15.79
C ALA A 461 10.05 -0.48 -16.61
N ARG A 462 10.23 -1.70 -17.14
CA ARG A 462 9.18 -2.42 -17.87
C ARG A 462 7.97 -2.70 -16.97
N LEU A 463 8.19 -3.24 -15.77
CA LEU A 463 7.08 -3.51 -14.85
C LEU A 463 6.37 -2.24 -14.41
N LEU A 464 7.11 -1.17 -14.10
CA LEU A 464 6.50 0.12 -13.77
C LEU A 464 5.54 0.60 -14.86
N ALA A 465 5.97 0.58 -16.13
CA ALA A 465 5.15 1.03 -17.26
C ALA A 465 3.86 0.21 -17.44
N LEU A 466 3.93 -1.12 -17.23
CA LEU A 466 2.76 -2.00 -17.27
C LEU A 466 1.81 -1.73 -16.10
N LEU A 467 2.36 -1.54 -14.90
CA LEU A 467 1.61 -1.40 -13.65
C LEU A 467 1.00 0.01 -13.46
N GLU A 468 1.53 1.03 -14.13
CA GLU A 468 0.89 2.35 -14.20
C GLU A 468 -0.41 2.33 -15.02
N ASN A 469 -0.57 1.37 -15.93
CA ASN A 469 -1.77 1.21 -16.76
C ASN A 469 -2.20 -0.28 -16.88
N PRO A 470 -2.59 -0.93 -15.76
CA PRO A 470 -2.68 -2.39 -15.68
C PRO A 470 -3.88 -2.98 -16.45
N HIS A 471 -4.84 -2.15 -16.85
CA HIS A 471 -6.04 -2.55 -17.61
C HIS A 471 -5.83 -2.53 -19.13
N ALA A 472 -4.82 -1.81 -19.61
CA ALA A 472 -4.50 -1.69 -21.02
C ALA A 472 -3.88 -2.99 -21.57
N GLU A 473 -3.98 -3.20 -22.88
CA GLU A 473 -3.53 -4.45 -23.51
C GLU A 473 -2.01 -4.60 -23.59
N HIS A 474 -1.26 -3.50 -23.73
CA HIS A 474 0.20 -3.48 -23.91
C HIS A 474 0.72 -4.55 -24.89
N PRO A 475 0.56 -4.35 -26.22
CA PRO A 475 0.98 -5.32 -27.22
C PRO A 475 2.45 -5.70 -27.08
N GLY A 476 2.75 -7.02 -27.10
CA GLY A 476 4.11 -7.55 -26.96
C GLY A 476 4.49 -7.94 -25.52
N PHE A 477 3.62 -7.71 -24.53
CA PHE A 477 3.85 -8.06 -23.12
C PHE A 477 2.90 -9.17 -22.62
N ASP A 478 2.43 -10.05 -23.51
CA ASP A 478 1.53 -11.14 -23.13
C ASP A 478 2.19 -12.15 -22.17
N ALA A 479 3.52 -12.23 -22.14
CA ALA A 479 4.26 -13.05 -21.20
C ALA A 479 4.07 -12.56 -19.75
N GLU A 480 4.08 -11.25 -19.51
CA GLU A 480 3.86 -10.64 -18.20
C GLU A 480 2.39 -10.74 -17.74
N ALA A 481 1.45 -10.97 -18.65
CA ALA A 481 0.04 -11.27 -18.33
C ALA A 481 -0.24 -12.77 -18.14
N GLY A 482 0.77 -13.62 -18.38
CA GLY A 482 0.65 -15.08 -18.37
C GLY A 482 0.56 -15.68 -16.97
N PHE A 483 0.43 -17.01 -16.94
CA PHE A 483 0.49 -17.78 -15.71
C PHE A 483 1.88 -17.72 -15.10
N PRO A 484 2.00 -17.78 -13.76
CA PRO A 484 3.30 -17.94 -13.13
C PRO A 484 3.97 -19.24 -13.60
N PRO A 485 5.30 -19.24 -13.81
CA PRO A 485 6.04 -20.47 -14.11
C PRO A 485 6.05 -21.40 -12.89
N GLU A 486 6.28 -22.70 -13.10
CA GLU A 486 6.22 -23.72 -12.04
C GLU A 486 7.10 -23.39 -10.81
N TRP A 487 8.31 -22.88 -11.06
CA TRP A 487 9.26 -22.48 -10.01
C TRP A 487 8.78 -21.30 -9.15
N ALA A 488 7.81 -20.51 -9.60
CA ALA A 488 7.30 -19.37 -8.85
C ALA A 488 6.60 -19.78 -7.55
N THR A 489 6.12 -21.02 -7.47
CA THR A 489 5.44 -21.57 -6.28
C THR A 489 6.33 -21.66 -5.04
N SER A 490 7.66 -21.58 -5.19
CA SER A 490 8.63 -21.61 -4.08
C SER A 490 9.13 -20.23 -3.64
N ILE A 491 8.61 -19.13 -4.20
CA ILE A 491 9.04 -17.79 -3.83
C ILE A 491 8.49 -17.43 -2.44
N GLU A 492 9.38 -17.32 -1.47
CA GLU A 492 9.08 -16.77 -0.16
C GLU A 492 9.47 -15.30 -0.09
N ILE A 493 8.58 -14.48 0.48
CA ILE A 493 8.80 -13.04 0.60
C ILE A 493 8.92 -12.71 2.08
N SER A 494 10.07 -12.16 2.46
CA SER A 494 10.32 -11.67 3.82
C SER A 494 10.29 -10.15 3.90
N CYS A 495 9.77 -9.66 5.03
CA CYS A 495 10.15 -8.33 5.51
C CYS A 495 11.61 -8.46 5.95
N SER A 496 12.57 -8.09 5.11
CA SER A 496 13.96 -7.99 5.54
C SER A 496 14.17 -6.75 6.41
N SER A 497 13.55 -6.76 7.59
CA SER A 497 13.90 -5.85 8.71
C SER A 497 15.27 -6.19 9.24
#